data_AF-V4ARQ7-F1
#
_entry.id   AF-V4ARQ7-F1
#
_cell.length_a   1.000
_cell.length_b   1.000
_cell.length_c   1.000
_cell.angle_alpha   90.00
_cell.angle_beta   90.00
_cell.angle_gamma   90.00
#
_symmetry.space_group_name_H-M   'P 1'
#
loop_
_entity.id
_entity.type
_entity.pdbx_description
1 polymer ?
#
loop_
_entity_poly.entity_id
_entity_poly.type
_entity_poly.pdbx_seq_one_letter_code
_entity_poly.pdbx_strand_id
1 'polypeptide(L)'
;DRNPSPPPELQANIEASSGDCIGQTAFSKHWLFTTLMKLIKEVEPKESEIKNGSCDGNDSSSASNDVNNEDNDDEEVDEETQNELCKLWDMSMNGEVATFLHEYKAIDILTGVIEKSKAPRVTEICVGILGNMCCDSNICKAMVQNEKLVKMIFMLLKDSDPPTLTETTRLLYTCLSNKEAAKTWVEYIRADEEVRVDLQFILQSSTNSDLLKNTTEFIDVLLDYDEILCKNWAEEDLVISLLEAIKQVGYSHSETLEAYLHIFQLLSTNESGVEALGKYFL
;
A
#
# COMPACT_ATOMS: atom_id res chain seq x y z
N ASP A 1 53.86 -13.04 10.94
CA ASP A 1 53.70 -11.67 10.42
C ASP A 1 52.28 -11.19 10.62
N ARG A 2 52.11 -10.11 11.39
CA ARG A 2 50.84 -9.40 11.51
C ARG A 2 50.75 -8.42 10.35
N ASN A 3 49.61 -8.39 9.66
CA ASN A 3 49.33 -7.38 8.66
C ASN A 3 49.42 -5.98 9.35
N PRO A 4 50.10 -4.99 8.77
CA PRO A 4 50.17 -3.66 9.35
C PRO A 4 48.77 -3.02 9.42
N SER A 5 48.56 -2.20 10.46
CA SER A 5 47.31 -1.45 10.62
C SER A 5 47.10 -0.48 9.44
N PRO A 6 45.84 -0.21 9.05
CA PRO A 6 45.53 0.74 7.98
C PRO A 6 46.10 2.15 8.28
N PRO A 7 46.36 2.97 7.25
CA PRO A 7 46.76 4.36 7.43
C PRO A 7 45.72 5.15 8.24
N PRO A 8 46.13 6.10 9.11
CA PRO A 8 45.22 6.89 9.95
C PRO A 8 44.12 7.64 9.17
N GLU A 9 44.43 8.09 7.95
CA GLU A 9 43.47 8.76 7.05
C GLU A 9 42.38 7.81 6.57
N LEU A 10 42.73 6.54 6.31
CA LEU A 10 41.78 5.51 5.94
C LEU A 10 40.90 5.13 7.14
N GLN A 11 41.49 5.11 8.34
CA GLN A 11 40.79 4.87 9.59
C GLN A 11 39.74 5.96 9.87
N ALA A 12 40.12 7.23 9.73
CA ALA A 12 39.22 8.37 9.92
C ALA A 12 38.09 8.39 8.88
N ASN A 13 38.37 8.04 7.62
CA ASN A 13 37.34 7.93 6.58
C ASN A 13 36.38 6.75 6.82
N ILE A 14 36.87 5.61 7.33
CA ILE A 14 36.03 4.46 7.71
C ILE A 14 35.16 4.82 8.91
N GLU A 15 35.70 5.50 9.92
CA GLU A 15 34.95 5.96 11.10
C GLU A 15 33.88 6.99 10.72
N ALA A 16 34.23 7.98 9.89
CA ALA A 16 33.29 8.98 9.38
C ALA A 16 32.18 8.34 8.50
N SER A 17 32.54 7.38 7.64
CA SER A 17 31.58 6.63 6.82
C SER A 17 30.69 5.70 7.66
N SER A 18 31.20 5.16 8.78
CA SER A 18 30.41 4.31 9.68
C SER A 18 29.36 5.10 10.48
N GLY A 19 29.59 6.39 10.72
CA GLY A 19 28.66 7.25 11.46
C GLY A 19 27.35 7.49 10.71
N ASP A 20 27.43 7.60 9.39
CA ASP A 20 26.28 7.83 8.51
C ASP A 20 25.55 6.52 8.12
N CYS A 21 26.14 5.35 8.34
CA CYS A 21 25.47 4.07 8.08
C CYS A 21 24.28 3.82 9.02
N ILE A 22 23.17 3.30 8.45
CA ILE A 22 22.04 2.77 9.22
C ILE A 22 22.44 1.39 9.75
N GLY A 23 22.72 1.32 11.05
CA GLY A 23 23.15 0.10 11.71
C GLY A 23 24.41 -0.50 11.06
N GLN A 24 24.35 -1.77 10.65
CA GLN A 24 25.42 -2.49 9.96
C GLN A 24 25.28 -2.48 8.43
N THR A 25 24.31 -1.73 7.91
CA THR A 25 24.07 -1.65 6.46
C THR A 25 24.99 -0.63 5.79
N ALA A 26 25.08 -0.71 4.46
CA ALA A 26 25.74 0.32 3.65
C ALA A 26 24.83 1.53 3.35
N PHE A 27 23.62 1.58 3.90
CA PHE A 27 22.65 2.64 3.62
C PHE A 27 22.90 3.88 4.47
N SER A 28 22.83 5.05 3.84
CA SER A 28 23.11 6.35 4.46
C SER A 28 21.88 6.91 5.18
N LYS A 29 22.04 7.32 6.44
CA LYS A 29 21.06 8.05 7.24
C LYS A 29 20.76 9.40 6.62
N HIS A 30 21.81 10.14 6.23
CA HIS A 30 21.68 11.45 5.61
C HIS A 30 20.84 11.37 4.33
N TRP A 31 21.16 10.43 3.44
CA TRP A 31 20.41 10.22 2.21
C TRP A 31 18.94 9.90 2.50
N LEU A 32 18.67 8.99 3.43
CA LEU A 32 17.30 8.63 3.81
C LEU A 32 16.49 9.84 4.29
N PHE A 33 17.06 10.67 5.17
CA PHE A 33 16.37 11.88 5.63
C PHE A 33 16.14 12.88 4.50
N THR A 34 17.11 13.05 3.61
CA THR A 34 16.94 13.91 2.43
C THR A 34 15.78 13.42 1.56
N THR A 35 15.69 12.11 1.31
CA THR A 35 14.60 11.51 0.53
C THR A 35 13.24 11.68 1.20
N LEU A 36 13.13 11.46 2.53
CA LEU A 36 11.88 11.70 3.26
C LEU A 36 11.45 13.17 3.22
N MET A 37 12.40 14.11 3.29
CA MET A 37 12.11 15.53 3.19
C MET A 37 11.64 15.94 1.79
N LYS A 38 12.21 15.34 0.73
CA LYS A 38 11.72 15.50 -0.65
C LYS A 38 10.29 14.98 -0.79
N LEU A 39 10.02 13.79 -0.23
CA LEU A 39 8.68 13.19 -0.25
C LEU A 39 7.62 14.08 0.41
N ILE A 40 7.92 14.68 1.56
CA ILE A 40 7.00 15.60 2.24
C ILE A 40 6.70 16.83 1.37
N LYS A 41 7.73 17.40 0.75
CA LYS A 41 7.59 18.59 -0.12
C LYS A 41 6.74 18.31 -1.35
N GLU A 42 6.71 17.08 -1.84
CA GLU A 42 5.97 16.76 -3.05
C GLU A 42 4.45 16.80 -2.87
N VAL A 43 3.98 16.69 -1.62
CA VAL A 43 2.56 16.85 -1.27
C VAL A 43 2.26 18.19 -0.59
N GLU A 44 3.26 19.06 -0.46
CA GLU A 44 3.03 20.44 -0.03
C GLU A 44 2.46 21.24 -1.19
N PRO A 45 1.52 22.17 -0.94
CA PRO A 45 1.00 23.03 -1.99
C PRO A 45 2.18 23.78 -2.62
N LYS A 46 2.44 23.54 -3.91
CA LYS A 46 3.35 24.38 -4.69
C LYS A 46 2.80 25.80 -4.57
N GLU A 47 3.52 26.70 -3.90
CA GLU A 47 3.15 28.12 -3.88
C GLU A 47 2.92 28.50 -5.33
N SER A 48 1.66 28.78 -5.67
CA SER A 48 1.32 29.23 -7.01
C SER A 48 2.25 30.39 -7.29
N GLU A 49 3.11 30.25 -8.31
CA GLU A 49 3.84 31.38 -8.83
C GLU A 49 2.78 32.44 -9.10
N ILE A 50 2.74 33.45 -8.24
CA ILE A 50 1.96 34.65 -8.46
C ILE A 50 2.58 35.20 -9.74
N LYS A 51 1.95 34.86 -10.87
CA LYS A 51 2.13 35.57 -12.12
C LYS A 51 1.72 36.99 -11.78
N ASN A 52 2.69 37.80 -11.38
CA ASN A 52 2.66 39.24 -11.46
C ASN A 52 2.61 39.58 -12.95
N GLY A 53 1.46 39.30 -13.56
CA GLY A 53 1.08 39.83 -14.86
C GLY A 53 0.86 41.31 -14.65
N SER A 54 1.87 42.11 -15.00
CA SER A 54 1.73 43.54 -15.21
C SER A 54 0.46 43.82 -16.00
N CYS A 55 -0.42 44.60 -15.40
CA CYS A 55 -1.60 45.13 -16.03
C CYS A 55 -1.20 46.25 -17.01
N ASP A 56 -1.10 45.90 -18.31
CA ASP A 56 -1.16 46.90 -19.37
C ASP A 56 -2.39 46.65 -20.25
N GLY A 57 -3.35 47.57 -20.15
CA GLY A 57 -4.03 48.17 -21.30
C GLY A 57 -4.96 47.32 -22.17
N ASN A 58 -6.25 47.44 -21.85
CA ASN A 58 -7.35 47.75 -22.78
C ASN A 58 -7.76 46.80 -23.94
N ASP A 59 -9.07 46.50 -23.87
CA ASP A 59 -10.09 46.63 -24.92
C ASP A 59 -10.69 45.38 -25.59
N SER A 60 -11.97 45.18 -25.26
CA SER A 60 -13.09 44.79 -26.13
C SER A 60 -13.20 43.36 -26.68
N SER A 61 -14.25 42.70 -26.15
CA SER A 61 -15.31 41.95 -26.86
C SER A 61 -15.17 40.45 -27.15
N SER A 62 -16.31 39.77 -26.94
CA SER A 62 -16.85 38.54 -27.56
C SER A 62 -16.55 37.17 -26.95
N ALA A 63 -17.66 36.54 -26.55
CA ALA A 63 -18.08 35.18 -26.90
C ALA A 63 -17.32 33.96 -26.34
N SER A 64 -18.08 33.19 -25.54
CA SER A 64 -18.13 31.72 -25.47
C SER A 64 -16.83 30.92 -25.59
N ASN A 65 -16.55 30.11 -24.57
CA ASN A 65 -16.54 28.65 -24.75
C ASN A 65 -16.58 27.95 -23.39
N ASP A 66 -17.58 27.08 -23.24
CA ASP A 66 -17.49 25.88 -22.41
C ASP A 66 -16.20 25.13 -22.76
N VAL A 67 -15.40 24.81 -21.75
CA VAL A 67 -14.68 23.54 -21.72
C VAL A 67 -14.71 23.06 -20.26
N ASN A 68 -15.59 22.10 -19.99
CA ASN A 68 -15.43 21.18 -18.89
C ASN A 68 -14.15 20.39 -19.16
N ASN A 69 -13.08 20.74 -18.45
CA ASN A 69 -11.93 19.89 -18.27
C ASN A 69 -12.06 19.29 -16.87
N GLU A 70 -12.78 18.16 -16.77
CA GLU A 70 -12.50 17.18 -15.73
C GLU A 70 -11.20 16.49 -16.14
N ASP A 71 -10.08 17.21 -15.98
CA ASP A 71 -8.77 16.65 -16.20
C ASP A 71 -8.47 15.75 -14.99
N ASN A 72 -8.51 14.43 -15.21
CA ASN A 72 -7.74 13.46 -14.43
C ASN A 72 -6.25 13.74 -14.70
N ASP A 73 -5.76 14.88 -14.23
CA ASP A 73 -4.34 15.19 -14.20
C ASP A 73 -3.77 14.48 -12.97
N ASP A 74 -3.48 13.18 -13.13
CA ASP A 74 -2.56 12.49 -12.23
C ASP A 74 -1.26 13.32 -12.22
N GLU A 75 -0.93 13.90 -11.07
CA GLU A 75 0.27 14.74 -10.97
C GLU A 75 1.50 13.83 -11.14
N GLU A 76 2.21 13.95 -12.26
CA GLU A 76 3.45 13.20 -12.48
C GLU A 76 4.55 13.70 -11.54
N VAL A 77 5.20 12.75 -10.88
CA VAL A 77 6.35 13.00 -10.01
C VAL A 77 7.61 13.00 -10.86
N ASP A 78 8.54 13.91 -10.57
CA ASP A 78 9.77 13.99 -11.36
C ASP A 78 10.59 12.69 -11.25
N GLU A 79 11.27 12.33 -12.35
CA GLU A 79 11.98 11.06 -12.46
C GLU A 79 13.08 10.89 -11.39
N GLU A 80 13.73 11.98 -10.96
CA GLU A 80 14.80 11.91 -9.95
C GLU A 80 14.21 11.51 -8.60
N THR A 81 13.14 12.21 -8.18
CA THR A 81 12.42 11.92 -6.96
C THR A 81 11.83 10.51 -6.99
N GLN A 82 11.19 10.10 -8.08
CA GLN A 82 10.66 8.74 -8.21
C GLN A 82 11.77 7.68 -8.06
N ASN A 83 12.94 7.89 -8.67
CA ASN A 83 14.07 6.98 -8.59
C ASN A 83 14.63 6.88 -7.16
N GLU A 84 14.67 7.99 -6.41
CA GLU A 84 15.06 7.98 -5.00
C GLU A 84 14.04 7.27 -4.12
N LEU A 85 12.75 7.47 -4.37
CA LEU A 85 11.67 6.79 -3.65
C LEU A 85 11.66 5.28 -3.91
N CYS A 86 11.92 4.85 -5.14
CA CYS A 86 12.06 3.42 -5.45
C CYS A 86 13.26 2.79 -4.69
N LYS A 87 14.39 3.48 -4.61
CA LYS A 87 15.53 3.01 -3.79
C LYS A 87 15.18 2.93 -2.30
N LEU A 88 14.39 3.89 -1.79
CA LEU A 88 13.91 3.87 -0.42
C LEU A 88 12.98 2.67 -0.17
N TRP A 89 12.11 2.37 -1.13
CA TRP A 89 11.28 1.18 -1.11
C TRP A 89 12.11 -0.11 -1.09
N ASP A 90 13.09 -0.26 -1.97
CA ASP A 90 13.95 -1.44 -1.99
C ASP A 90 14.67 -1.66 -0.65
N MET A 91 15.22 -0.59 -0.06
CA MET A 91 15.95 -0.72 1.20
C MET A 91 15.07 -0.93 2.43
N SER A 92 13.78 -0.54 2.37
CA SER A 92 12.87 -0.70 3.52
C SER A 92 12.55 -2.16 3.85
N MET A 93 12.88 -3.09 2.95
CA MET A 93 12.84 -4.53 3.22
C MET A 93 13.93 -4.97 4.22
N ASN A 94 15.00 -4.19 4.39
CA ASN A 94 16.03 -4.48 5.38
C ASN A 94 15.53 -4.14 6.80
N GLY A 95 15.57 -5.11 7.72
CA GLY A 95 15.04 -4.93 9.08
C GLY A 95 15.68 -3.79 9.88
N GLU A 96 16.98 -3.51 9.68
CA GLU A 96 17.65 -2.39 10.36
C GLU A 96 17.17 -1.04 9.79
N VAL A 97 16.93 -0.97 8.48
CA VAL A 97 16.36 0.21 7.81
C VAL A 97 14.90 0.41 8.21
N ALA A 98 14.08 -0.64 8.23
CA ALA A 98 12.70 -0.57 8.69
C ALA A 98 12.60 -0.08 10.13
N THR A 99 13.45 -0.61 11.02
CA THR A 99 13.54 -0.18 12.42
C THR A 99 13.93 1.30 12.52
N PHE A 100 14.92 1.73 11.74
CA PHE A 100 15.35 3.12 11.70
C PHE A 100 14.24 4.05 11.16
N LEU A 101 13.58 3.69 10.05
CA LEU A 101 12.43 4.41 9.53
C LEU A 101 11.33 4.57 10.59
N HIS A 102 11.04 3.50 11.33
CA HIS A 102 10.07 3.54 12.40
C HIS A 102 10.47 4.47 13.56
N GLU A 103 11.73 4.43 14.00
CA GLU A 103 12.28 5.32 15.03
C GLU A 103 12.06 6.80 14.68
N TYR A 104 12.19 7.14 13.39
CA TYR A 104 12.03 8.49 12.86
C TYR A 104 10.64 8.78 12.26
N LYS A 105 9.59 8.11 12.77
CA LYS A 105 8.18 8.44 12.47
C LYS A 105 7.79 8.29 10.99
N ALA A 106 8.45 7.40 10.25
CA ALA A 106 8.10 7.15 8.85
C ALA A 106 6.63 6.72 8.66
N ILE A 107 6.03 5.99 9.61
CA ILE A 107 4.60 5.62 9.56
C ILE A 107 3.73 6.89 9.43
N ASP A 108 3.96 7.89 10.28
CA ASP A 108 3.17 9.13 10.29
C ASP A 108 3.44 9.98 9.05
N ILE A 109 4.71 10.04 8.61
CA ILE A 109 5.12 10.77 7.41
C ILE A 109 4.44 10.17 6.17
N LEU A 110 4.57 8.85 5.96
CA LEU A 110 3.99 8.14 4.82
C LEU A 110 2.46 8.24 4.83
N THR A 111 1.83 8.12 6.00
CA THR A 111 0.37 8.31 6.14
C THR A 111 -0.06 9.72 5.72
N GLY A 112 0.71 10.75 6.10
CA GLY A 112 0.42 12.13 5.71
C GLY A 112 0.65 12.41 4.22
N VAL A 113 1.58 11.68 3.59
CA VAL A 113 1.82 11.75 2.14
C VAL A 113 0.70 11.06 1.38
N ILE A 114 0.32 9.84 1.76
CA ILE A 114 -0.79 9.09 1.17
C ILE A 114 -2.09 9.91 1.21
N GLU A 115 -2.37 10.59 2.32
CA GLU A 115 -3.58 11.42 2.47
C GLU A 115 -3.64 12.61 1.49
N LYS A 116 -2.49 13.12 1.03
CA LYS A 116 -2.39 14.36 0.26
C LYS A 116 -1.95 14.16 -1.18
N SER A 117 -1.33 13.03 -1.48
CA SER A 117 -0.79 12.72 -2.79
C SER A 117 -1.91 12.66 -3.82
N LYS A 118 -1.67 13.31 -4.96
CA LYS A 118 -2.48 13.14 -6.18
C LYS A 118 -1.71 12.38 -7.26
N ALA A 119 -0.55 11.85 -6.91
CA ALA A 119 0.31 11.10 -7.80
C ALA A 119 0.18 9.62 -7.43
N PRO A 120 -0.54 8.79 -8.22
CA PRO A 120 -0.77 7.38 -7.90
C PRO A 120 0.54 6.64 -7.63
N ARG A 121 1.59 6.93 -8.40
CA ARG A 121 2.92 6.33 -8.21
C ARG A 121 3.55 6.64 -6.84
N VAL A 122 3.39 7.85 -6.29
CA VAL A 122 3.89 8.16 -4.94
C VAL A 122 3.07 7.44 -3.89
N THR A 123 1.76 7.39 -4.05
CA THR A 123 0.86 6.65 -3.15
C THR A 123 1.25 5.17 -3.12
N GLU A 124 1.39 4.54 -4.28
CA GLU A 124 1.87 3.16 -4.45
C GLU A 124 3.19 2.93 -3.70
N ILE A 125 4.21 3.75 -3.95
CA ILE A 125 5.53 3.60 -3.31
C ILE A 125 5.42 3.74 -1.79
N CYS A 126 4.64 4.70 -1.28
CA CYS A 126 4.44 4.88 0.15
C CYS A 126 3.77 3.66 0.80
N VAL A 127 2.74 3.11 0.17
CA VAL A 127 2.07 1.88 0.64
C VAL A 127 3.03 0.70 0.57
N GLY A 128 3.82 0.59 -0.49
CA GLY A 128 4.83 -0.45 -0.65
C GLY A 128 5.92 -0.42 0.43
N ILE A 129 6.41 0.78 0.79
CA ILE A 129 7.33 0.98 1.92
C ILE A 129 6.67 0.53 3.23
N LEU A 130 5.41 0.91 3.49
CA LEU A 130 4.68 0.46 4.66
C LEU A 130 4.55 -1.07 4.68
N GLY A 131 4.22 -1.69 3.53
CA GLY A 131 4.16 -3.14 3.37
C GLY A 131 5.46 -3.85 3.75
N ASN A 132 6.60 -3.33 3.31
CA ASN A 132 7.91 -3.87 3.67
C ASN A 132 8.22 -3.71 5.16
N MET A 133 7.97 -2.51 5.71
CA MET A 133 8.20 -2.25 7.13
C MET A 133 7.30 -3.11 8.04
N CYS A 134 6.08 -3.41 7.61
CA CYS A 134 5.10 -4.18 8.34
C CYS A 134 5.53 -5.65 8.59
N CYS A 135 6.51 -6.16 7.84
CA CYS A 135 7.10 -7.47 8.11
C CYS A 135 7.79 -7.55 9.50
N ASP A 136 8.22 -6.42 10.07
CA ASP A 136 8.66 -6.37 11.47
C ASP A 136 7.47 -6.34 12.42
N SER A 137 7.47 -7.25 13.41
CA SER A 137 6.33 -7.41 14.30
C SER A 137 6.05 -6.22 15.20
N ASN A 138 7.06 -5.44 15.58
CA ASN A 138 6.85 -4.24 16.40
C ASN A 138 6.29 -3.10 15.55
N ILE A 139 6.75 -2.97 14.31
CA ILE A 139 6.22 -2.00 13.37
C ILE A 139 4.76 -2.32 13.02
N CYS A 140 4.42 -3.58 12.72
CA CYS A 140 3.03 -3.99 12.47
C CYS A 140 2.10 -3.63 13.65
N LYS A 141 2.57 -3.87 14.89
CA LYS A 141 1.84 -3.45 16.11
C LYS A 141 1.70 -1.95 16.21
N ALA A 142 2.72 -1.17 15.82
CA ALA A 142 2.61 0.28 15.82
C ALA A 142 1.64 0.79 14.74
N MET A 143 1.60 0.16 13.56
CA MET A 143 0.70 0.52 12.47
C MET A 143 -0.77 0.34 12.86
N VAL A 144 -1.13 -0.78 13.49
CA VAL A 144 -2.53 -1.03 13.89
C VAL A 144 -3.01 -0.08 14.99
N GLN A 145 -2.10 0.53 15.76
CA GLN A 145 -2.45 1.56 16.75
C GLN A 145 -2.59 2.96 16.11
N ASN A 146 -2.22 3.13 14.85
CA ASN A 146 -2.38 4.38 14.12
C ASN A 146 -3.73 4.39 13.40
N GLU A 147 -4.79 4.83 14.08
CA GLU A 147 -6.15 4.87 13.53
C GLU A 147 -6.26 5.64 12.21
N LYS A 148 -5.43 6.67 12.02
CA LYS A 148 -5.41 7.42 10.76
C LYS A 148 -4.91 6.54 9.62
N LEU A 149 -3.80 5.83 9.83
CA LEU A 149 -3.27 4.89 8.84
C LEU A 149 -4.29 3.79 8.53
N VAL A 150 -4.91 3.19 9.55
CA VAL A 150 -5.93 2.15 9.36
C VAL A 150 -7.06 2.63 8.45
N LYS A 151 -7.61 3.82 8.72
CA LYS A 151 -8.66 4.43 7.88
C LYS A 151 -8.17 4.69 6.46
N MET A 152 -6.95 5.22 6.31
CA MET A 152 -6.36 5.47 4.99
C MET A 152 -6.21 4.18 4.18
N ILE A 153 -5.74 3.08 4.78
CA ILE A 153 -5.60 1.79 4.10
C ILE A 153 -6.96 1.27 3.59
N PHE A 154 -8.02 1.39 4.39
CA PHE A 154 -9.36 0.98 3.94
C PHE A 154 -9.89 1.89 2.83
N MET A 155 -9.66 3.21 2.92
CA MET A 155 -10.01 4.14 1.84
C MET A 155 -9.29 3.83 0.53
N LEU A 156 -8.02 3.38 0.59
CA LEU A 156 -7.25 3.01 -0.60
C LEU A 156 -7.83 1.79 -1.34
N LEU A 157 -8.67 0.95 -0.72
CA LEU A 157 -9.34 -0.15 -1.42
C LEU A 157 -10.32 0.34 -2.52
N LYS A 158 -10.67 1.63 -2.50
CA LYS A 158 -11.52 2.31 -3.49
C LYS A 158 -10.72 3.00 -4.60
N ASP A 159 -9.39 2.96 -4.53
CA ASP A 159 -8.53 3.60 -5.51
C ASP A 159 -8.71 2.96 -6.89
N SER A 160 -8.54 3.74 -7.96
CA SER A 160 -8.63 3.25 -9.33
C SER A 160 -7.31 2.72 -9.88
N ASP A 161 -6.18 3.04 -9.23
CA ASP A 161 -4.83 2.64 -9.65
C ASP A 161 -4.50 1.20 -9.21
N PRO A 162 -4.37 0.24 -10.15
CA PRO A 162 -4.12 -1.16 -9.80
C PRO A 162 -2.83 -1.42 -9.02
N PRO A 163 -1.68 -0.77 -9.32
CA PRO A 163 -0.49 -0.87 -8.49
C PRO A 163 -0.73 -0.47 -7.03
N THR A 164 -1.40 0.65 -6.77
CA THR A 164 -1.75 1.10 -5.41
C THR A 164 -2.63 0.08 -4.69
N LEU A 165 -3.64 -0.47 -5.37
CA LEU A 165 -4.48 -1.54 -4.83
C LEU A 165 -3.69 -2.82 -4.53
N THR A 166 -2.73 -3.17 -5.40
CA THR A 166 -1.88 -4.36 -5.26
C THR A 166 -1.04 -4.27 -3.99
N GLU A 167 -0.44 -3.12 -3.73
CA GLU A 167 0.36 -2.87 -2.53
C GLU A 167 -0.52 -2.76 -1.28
N THR A 168 -1.72 -2.18 -1.39
CA THR A 168 -2.68 -2.05 -0.29
C THR A 168 -3.15 -3.43 0.19
N THR A 169 -3.53 -4.31 -0.73
CA THR A 169 -3.97 -5.67 -0.42
C THR A 169 -2.82 -6.53 0.11
N ARG A 170 -1.59 -6.36 -0.41
CA ARG A 170 -0.37 -6.98 0.13
C ARG A 170 -0.07 -6.55 1.56
N LEU A 171 -0.20 -5.25 1.87
CA LEU A 171 -0.02 -4.72 3.21
C LEU A 171 -1.06 -5.31 4.17
N LEU A 172 -2.33 -5.35 3.78
CA LEU A 172 -3.41 -5.95 4.58
C LEU A 172 -3.16 -7.44 4.89
N TYR A 173 -2.73 -8.22 3.89
CA TYR A 173 -2.31 -9.61 4.09
C TYR A 173 -1.17 -9.73 5.12
N THR A 174 -0.14 -8.87 4.99
CA THR A 174 1.02 -8.86 5.90
C THR A 174 0.60 -8.51 7.33
N CYS A 175 -0.30 -7.53 7.47
CA CYS A 175 -0.89 -7.13 8.75
C CYS A 175 -1.63 -8.28 9.45
N LEU A 176 -2.45 -9.04 8.73
CA LEU A 176 -3.17 -10.20 9.28
C LEU A 176 -2.25 -11.39 9.58
N SER A 177 -1.16 -11.53 8.83
CA SER A 177 -0.16 -12.58 9.07
C SER A 177 0.61 -12.37 10.39
N ASN A 178 0.55 -11.16 10.97
CA ASN A 178 1.13 -10.88 12.27
C ASN A 178 0.26 -11.39 13.43
N LYS A 179 0.70 -12.44 14.12
CA LYS A 179 -0.07 -13.08 15.21
C LYS A 179 -0.46 -12.15 16.37
N GLU A 180 0.34 -11.11 16.65
CA GLU A 180 0.07 -10.19 17.75
C GLU A 180 -0.89 -9.05 17.36
N ALA A 181 -0.86 -8.62 16.09
CA ALA A 181 -1.68 -7.51 15.59
C ALA A 181 -2.97 -7.96 14.87
N ALA A 182 -3.02 -9.21 14.38
CA ALA A 182 -4.12 -9.74 13.56
C ALA A 182 -5.50 -9.49 14.18
N LYS A 183 -5.64 -9.78 15.48
CA LYS A 183 -6.91 -9.61 16.18
C LYS A 183 -7.46 -8.18 16.07
N THR A 184 -6.60 -7.18 16.29
CA THR A 184 -7.01 -5.78 16.24
C THR A 184 -7.31 -5.33 14.81
N TRP A 185 -6.56 -5.82 13.82
CA TRP A 185 -6.89 -5.59 12.40
C TRP A 185 -8.27 -6.14 12.05
N VAL A 186 -8.57 -7.37 12.47
CA VAL A 186 -9.89 -7.99 12.26
C VAL A 186 -11.00 -7.21 12.97
N GLU A 187 -10.75 -6.68 14.16
CA GLU A 187 -11.71 -5.82 14.87
C GLU A 187 -12.03 -4.54 14.06
N TYR A 188 -11.03 -3.92 13.42
CA TYR A 188 -11.26 -2.78 12.52
C TYR A 188 -12.03 -3.19 11.25
N ILE A 189 -11.67 -4.31 10.62
CA ILE A 189 -12.36 -4.80 9.42
C ILE A 189 -13.82 -5.14 9.73
N ARG A 190 -14.11 -5.75 10.88
CA ARG A 190 -15.49 -6.04 11.30
C ARG A 190 -16.31 -4.78 11.51
N ALA A 191 -15.68 -3.68 11.92
CA ALA A 191 -16.36 -2.42 12.16
C ALA A 191 -16.63 -1.62 10.88
N ASP A 192 -16.05 -2.00 9.74
CA ASP A 192 -16.16 -1.29 8.47
C ASP A 192 -16.75 -2.21 7.38
N GLU A 193 -18.06 -2.08 7.15
CA GLU A 193 -18.79 -2.91 6.18
C GLU A 193 -18.34 -2.67 4.73
N GLU A 194 -17.75 -1.51 4.44
CA GLU A 194 -17.31 -1.12 3.09
C GLU A 194 -16.13 -1.98 2.63
N VAL A 195 -15.26 -2.41 3.54
CA VAL A 195 -14.08 -3.24 3.22
C VAL A 195 -14.49 -4.48 2.42
N ARG A 196 -15.60 -5.12 2.79
CA ARG A 196 -16.12 -6.28 2.05
C ARG A 196 -16.52 -5.92 0.63
N VAL A 197 -17.26 -4.82 0.49
CA VAL A 197 -17.79 -4.36 -0.80
C VAL A 197 -16.64 -3.97 -1.74
N ASP A 198 -15.63 -3.28 -1.23
CA ASP A 198 -14.47 -2.84 -2.00
C ASP A 198 -13.64 -4.05 -2.48
N LEU A 199 -13.41 -5.04 -1.62
CA LEU A 199 -12.71 -6.28 -2.01
C LEU A 199 -13.48 -7.08 -3.07
N GLN A 200 -14.81 -7.18 -2.92
CA GLN A 200 -15.67 -7.83 -3.92
C GLN A 200 -15.60 -7.08 -5.26
N PHE A 201 -15.62 -5.75 -5.23
CA PHE A 201 -15.47 -4.93 -6.43
C PHE A 201 -14.13 -5.17 -7.14
N ILE A 202 -13.02 -5.24 -6.39
CA ILE A 202 -11.70 -5.56 -6.96
C ILE A 202 -11.72 -6.93 -7.65
N LEU A 203 -12.26 -7.96 -7.01
CA LEU A 203 -12.37 -9.31 -7.58
C LEU A 203 -13.24 -9.35 -8.85
N GLN A 204 -14.30 -8.55 -8.92
CA GLN A 204 -15.21 -8.50 -10.07
C GLN A 204 -14.67 -7.70 -11.25
N SER A 205 -13.87 -6.66 -10.99
CA SER A 205 -13.54 -5.63 -11.99
C SER A 205 -12.10 -5.68 -12.49
N SER A 206 -11.18 -6.30 -11.74
CA SER A 206 -9.76 -6.30 -12.10
C SER A 206 -9.42 -7.39 -13.13
N THR A 207 -8.49 -7.05 -14.03
CA THR A 207 -7.79 -8.01 -14.91
C THR A 207 -6.31 -8.15 -14.54
N ASN A 208 -5.86 -7.46 -13.49
CA ASN A 208 -4.49 -7.55 -12.99
C ASN A 208 -4.35 -8.80 -12.12
N SER A 209 -3.51 -9.75 -12.55
CA SER A 209 -3.32 -11.03 -11.88
C SER A 209 -2.72 -10.91 -10.48
N ASP A 210 -1.80 -9.97 -10.28
CA ASP A 210 -1.12 -9.79 -8.98
C ASP A 210 -2.08 -9.17 -7.97
N LEU A 211 -2.90 -8.21 -8.40
CA LEU A 211 -3.98 -7.66 -7.57
C LEU A 211 -4.98 -8.75 -7.18
N LEU A 212 -5.48 -9.52 -8.15
CA LEU A 212 -6.44 -10.60 -7.88
C LEU A 212 -5.84 -11.64 -6.91
N LYS A 213 -4.57 -12.00 -7.09
CA LYS A 213 -3.85 -12.89 -6.18
C LYS A 213 -3.82 -12.33 -4.76
N ASN A 214 -3.31 -11.10 -4.58
CA ASN A 214 -3.17 -10.51 -3.25
C ASN A 214 -4.52 -10.31 -2.55
N THR A 215 -5.54 -9.86 -3.28
CA THR A 215 -6.91 -9.72 -2.76
C THR A 215 -7.45 -11.06 -2.28
N THR A 216 -7.26 -12.12 -3.05
CA THR A 216 -7.74 -13.46 -2.69
C THR A 216 -6.98 -14.04 -1.51
N GLU A 217 -5.66 -13.94 -1.48
CA GLU A 217 -4.85 -14.41 -0.33
C GLU A 217 -5.22 -13.65 0.95
N PHE A 218 -5.50 -12.36 0.86
CA PHE A 218 -5.97 -11.57 1.99
C PHE A 218 -7.34 -12.04 2.49
N ILE A 219 -8.32 -12.22 1.60
CA ILE A 219 -9.66 -12.72 1.99
C ILE A 219 -9.56 -14.12 2.58
N ASP A 220 -8.76 -15.00 1.98
CA ASP A 220 -8.58 -16.38 2.45
C ASP A 220 -8.10 -16.41 3.91
N VAL A 221 -7.01 -15.70 4.20
CA VAL A 221 -6.46 -15.62 5.57
C VAL A 221 -7.45 -14.94 6.53
N LEU A 222 -8.17 -13.91 6.07
CA LEU A 222 -9.16 -13.21 6.89
C LEU A 222 -10.31 -14.13 7.32
N LEU A 223 -10.88 -14.89 6.38
CA LEU A 223 -12.02 -15.77 6.65
C LEU A 223 -11.61 -17.04 7.38
N ASP A 224 -10.37 -17.53 7.20
CA ASP A 224 -9.83 -18.63 8.01
C ASP A 224 -9.57 -18.19 9.45
N TYR A 225 -9.14 -16.93 9.65
CA TYR A 225 -8.86 -16.39 10.98
C TYR A 225 -10.14 -16.09 11.78
N ASP A 226 -11.17 -15.53 11.15
CA ASP A 226 -12.36 -15.02 11.84
C ASP A 226 -13.68 -15.66 11.38
N GLU A 227 -14.19 -16.58 12.20
CA GLU A 227 -15.45 -17.30 11.93
C GLU A 227 -16.66 -16.37 11.76
N ILE A 228 -16.68 -15.23 12.46
CA ILE A 228 -17.79 -14.26 12.36
C ILE A 228 -17.79 -13.60 10.99
N LEU A 229 -16.64 -13.13 10.51
CA LEU A 229 -16.51 -12.59 9.15
C LEU A 229 -16.80 -13.67 8.11
N CYS A 230 -16.26 -14.89 8.28
CA CYS A 230 -16.54 -16.03 7.38
C CYS A 230 -18.05 -16.26 7.23
N LYS A 231 -18.79 -16.31 8.35
CA LYS A 231 -20.25 -16.45 8.33
C LYS A 231 -20.95 -15.26 7.68
N ASN A 232 -20.56 -14.03 8.03
CA ASN A 232 -21.22 -12.82 7.54
C ASN A 232 -20.94 -12.55 6.06
N TRP A 233 -19.80 -13.00 5.55
CA TRP A 233 -19.40 -12.79 4.15
C TRP A 233 -19.80 -13.96 3.25
N ALA A 234 -20.29 -15.07 3.82
CA ALA A 234 -20.84 -16.22 3.11
C ALA A 234 -22.18 -15.91 2.45
N GLU A 235 -22.13 -15.01 1.47
CA GLU A 235 -23.24 -14.50 0.67
C GLU A 235 -22.97 -14.70 -0.82
N GLU A 236 -24.03 -14.59 -1.62
CA GLU A 236 -24.01 -14.78 -3.06
C GLU A 236 -23.03 -13.82 -3.78
N ASP A 237 -22.96 -12.57 -3.34
CA ASP A 237 -22.08 -11.57 -3.96
C ASP A 237 -20.59 -11.96 -3.86
N LEU A 238 -20.16 -12.56 -2.74
CA LEU A 238 -18.78 -13.04 -2.62
C LEU A 238 -18.53 -14.22 -3.58
N VAL A 239 -19.47 -15.16 -3.68
CA VAL A 239 -19.35 -16.30 -4.61
C VAL A 239 -19.23 -15.81 -6.06
N ILE A 240 -20.08 -14.86 -6.48
CA ILE A 240 -20.03 -14.26 -7.82
C ILE A 240 -18.66 -13.59 -8.05
N SER A 241 -18.18 -12.82 -7.07
CA SER A 241 -16.91 -12.10 -7.16
C SER A 241 -15.72 -13.05 -7.35
N LEU A 242 -15.66 -14.13 -6.56
CA LEU A 242 -14.63 -15.16 -6.67
C LEU A 242 -14.72 -15.87 -8.03
N LEU A 243 -15.93 -16.23 -8.48
CA LEU A 243 -16.13 -16.88 -9.78
C LEU A 243 -15.68 -16.00 -10.95
N GLU A 244 -15.93 -14.69 -10.90
CA GLU A 244 -15.47 -13.76 -11.92
C GLU A 244 -13.94 -13.66 -11.93
N ALA A 245 -13.32 -13.51 -10.77
CA ALA A 245 -11.87 -13.48 -10.64
C ALA A 245 -11.21 -14.77 -11.17
N ILE A 246 -11.77 -15.95 -10.86
CA ILE A 246 -11.31 -17.24 -11.39
C ILE A 246 -11.34 -17.28 -12.92
N LYS A 247 -12.36 -16.69 -13.56
CA LYS A 247 -12.41 -16.63 -15.04
C LYS A 247 -11.24 -15.81 -15.59
N GLN A 248 -10.85 -14.74 -14.91
CA GLN A 248 -9.75 -13.87 -15.32
C GLN A 248 -8.38 -14.56 -15.16
N VAL A 249 -8.13 -15.22 -14.02
CA VAL A 249 -6.84 -15.92 -13.77
C VAL A 249 -6.74 -17.26 -14.50
N GLY A 250 -7.88 -17.85 -14.87
CA GLY A 250 -7.97 -19.14 -15.55
C GLY A 250 -7.96 -20.35 -14.61
N TYR A 251 -8.13 -21.54 -15.20
CA TYR A 251 -8.37 -22.79 -14.47
C TYR A 251 -7.14 -23.69 -14.34
N SER A 252 -5.96 -23.17 -14.64
CA SER A 252 -4.71 -23.91 -14.45
C SER A 252 -4.34 -23.92 -12.97
N HIS A 253 -3.82 -25.04 -12.49
CA HIS A 253 -3.36 -25.17 -11.12
C HIS A 253 -2.33 -24.08 -10.78
N SER A 254 -2.60 -23.34 -9.71
CA SER A 254 -1.79 -22.25 -9.17
C SER A 254 -2.13 -22.04 -7.70
N GLU A 255 -1.20 -21.47 -6.91
CA GLU A 255 -1.45 -21.10 -5.50
C GLU A 255 -2.67 -20.18 -5.36
N THR A 256 -2.86 -19.25 -6.32
CA THR A 256 -4.02 -18.36 -6.36
C THR A 256 -5.33 -19.14 -6.54
N LEU A 257 -5.37 -20.15 -7.41
CA LEU A 257 -6.54 -21.00 -7.57
C LEU A 257 -6.81 -21.85 -6.32
N GLU A 258 -5.78 -22.31 -5.62
CA GLU A 258 -5.95 -23.00 -4.34
C GLU A 258 -6.60 -22.09 -3.29
N ALA A 259 -6.17 -20.82 -3.18
CA ALA A 259 -6.77 -19.86 -2.27
C ALA A 259 -8.26 -19.60 -2.60
N TYR A 260 -8.62 -19.45 -3.88
CA TYR A 260 -10.03 -19.35 -4.29
C TYR A 260 -10.87 -20.56 -3.83
N LEU A 261 -10.34 -21.77 -4.04
CA LEU A 261 -11.02 -23.01 -3.67
C LEU A 261 -11.10 -23.19 -2.15
N HIS A 262 -10.07 -22.75 -1.42
CA HIS A 262 -10.08 -22.76 0.04
C HIS A 262 -11.15 -21.82 0.59
N ILE A 263 -11.33 -20.63 0.01
CA ILE A 263 -12.44 -19.74 0.37
C ILE A 263 -13.78 -20.44 0.16
N PHE A 264 -14.03 -21.09 -1.00
CA PHE A 264 -15.28 -21.85 -1.18
C PHE A 264 -15.47 -22.97 -0.16
N GLN A 265 -14.39 -23.65 0.22
CA GLN A 265 -14.43 -24.64 1.30
C GLN A 265 -14.85 -23.99 2.62
N LEU A 266 -14.26 -22.85 3.00
CA LEU A 266 -14.64 -22.09 4.20
C LEU A 266 -16.12 -21.68 4.15
N LEU A 267 -16.60 -21.14 3.03
CA LEU A 267 -18.00 -20.77 2.86
C LEU A 267 -18.94 -21.97 3.04
N SER A 268 -18.55 -23.16 2.54
CA SER A 268 -19.35 -24.39 2.65
C SER A 268 -19.55 -24.90 4.09
N THR A 269 -18.81 -24.35 5.06
CA THR A 269 -19.00 -24.66 6.48
C THR A 269 -20.15 -23.88 7.14
N ASN A 270 -20.69 -22.88 6.44
CA ASN A 270 -21.78 -22.01 6.90
C ASN A 270 -23.09 -22.30 6.14
N GLU A 271 -24.23 -22.23 6.82
CA GLU A 271 -25.56 -22.47 6.20
C GLU A 271 -25.82 -21.54 5.01
N SER A 272 -25.60 -20.22 5.17
CA SER A 272 -25.75 -19.23 4.10
C SER A 272 -24.77 -19.47 2.95
N GLY A 273 -23.55 -19.91 3.25
CA GLY A 273 -22.54 -20.25 2.25
C GLY A 273 -22.92 -21.48 1.44
N VAL A 274 -23.47 -22.53 2.08
CA VAL A 274 -24.02 -23.70 1.39
C VAL A 274 -25.16 -23.30 0.45
N GLU A 275 -26.08 -22.45 0.90
CA GLU A 275 -27.17 -21.93 0.08
C GLU A 275 -26.65 -21.11 -1.12
N ALA A 276 -25.69 -20.21 -0.88
CA ALA A 276 -25.07 -19.38 -1.91
C ALA A 276 -24.35 -20.24 -2.95
N LEU A 277 -23.46 -21.15 -2.53
CA LEU A 277 -22.74 -22.06 -3.41
C LEU A 277 -23.70 -22.97 -4.20
N GLY A 278 -24.75 -23.46 -3.55
CA GLY A 278 -25.75 -24.33 -4.17
C GLY A 278 -26.42 -23.72 -5.40
N LYS A 279 -26.58 -22.40 -5.48
CA LYS A 279 -27.16 -21.71 -6.65
C LYS A 279 -26.25 -21.73 -7.89
N TYR A 280 -24.94 -21.87 -7.71
CA TYR A 280 -23.94 -21.72 -8.78
C TYR A 280 -23.29 -23.05 -9.17
N PHE A 281 -23.25 -24.03 -8.26
CA PHE A 281 -22.54 -25.29 -8.45
C PHE A 281 -23.43 -26.53 -8.50
N LEU A 282 -24.75 -26.43 -8.19
CA LEU A 282 -25.71 -27.54 -8.18
C LEU A 282 -26.97 -27.20 -9.00
#